data_AF-A0A530AFW1-F1
#
_entry.id   AF-A0A530AFW1-F1
#
_cell.length_a   1.000
_cell.length_b   1.000
_cell.length_c   1.000
_cell.angle_alpha   90.00
_cell.angle_beta   90.00
_cell.angle_gamma   90.00
#
_symmetry.space_group_name_H-M   'P 1'
#
loop_
_entity.id
_entity.type
_entity.pdbx_description
1 polymer ?
#
loop_
_entity_poly.entity_id
_entity_poly.type
_entity_poly.pdbx_seq_one_letter_code
_entity_poly.pdbx_strand_id
1 'polypeptide(L)'
;TFAEIVDEWLAFTDGAKLIAHNATFDLGFLNLEYSRLDHPAIDPGRIIDTLALARRKHPMGPNSLDALCRRYGIDNTRRTKHGALLDSELLAEVYIELIGGKQAALVLEAVSVQMNGAGEVADIDISVG
;
A
#
# COMPACT_ATOMS: atom_id res chain seq x y z
N THR A 1 30.17 6.55 2.50
CA THR A 1 29.56 6.37 3.83
C THR A 1 28.18 7.03 3.83
N PHE A 2 27.36 6.88 4.88
CA PHE A 2 26.07 7.58 4.93
C PHE A 2 26.24 9.11 4.91
N ALA A 3 27.30 9.62 5.56
CA ALA A 3 27.66 11.04 5.57
C ALA A 3 27.89 11.64 4.18
N GLU A 4 28.35 10.85 3.22
CA GLU A 4 28.61 11.30 1.84
C GLU A 4 27.33 11.45 1.01
N ILE A 5 26.23 10.83 1.43
CA ILE A 5 24.96 10.78 0.67
C ILE A 5 23.79 11.41 1.40
N VAL A 6 23.97 11.88 2.65
CA VAL A 6 22.86 12.34 3.51
C VAL A 6 22.13 13.53 2.91
N ASP A 7 22.84 14.48 2.29
CA ASP A 7 22.23 15.66 1.68
C ASP A 7 21.39 15.30 0.46
N GLU A 8 21.89 14.39 -0.40
CA GLU A 8 21.14 13.88 -1.54
C GLU A 8 19.91 13.08 -1.09
N TRP A 9 20.05 12.27 -0.04
CA TRP A 9 18.95 11.52 0.55
C TRP A 9 17.86 12.43 1.15
N LEU A 10 18.26 13.48 1.88
CA LEU A 10 17.33 14.45 2.45
C LEU A 10 16.59 15.22 1.36
N ALA A 11 17.29 15.65 0.30
CA ALA A 11 16.67 16.28 -0.85
C ALA A 11 15.72 15.33 -1.60
N PHE A 12 16.12 14.07 -1.79
CA PHE A 12 15.32 13.05 -2.47
C PHE A 12 14.03 12.72 -1.71
N THR A 13 14.10 12.71 -0.38
CA THR A 13 12.95 12.39 0.47
C THR A 13 12.14 13.61 0.89
N ASP A 14 12.55 14.83 0.55
CA ASP A 14 11.86 16.04 1.02
C ASP A 14 10.39 16.09 0.59
N GLY A 15 9.52 16.45 1.53
CA GLY A 15 8.06 16.45 1.35
C GLY A 15 7.40 15.08 1.13
N ALA A 16 8.17 13.99 0.98
CA ALA A 16 7.63 12.67 0.69
C ALA A 16 7.16 11.92 1.96
N LYS A 17 6.19 11.03 1.77
CA LYS A 17 5.87 9.96 2.73
C LYS A 17 6.82 8.79 2.52
N LEU A 18 7.33 8.23 3.61
CA LEU A 18 8.19 7.06 3.57
C LEU A 18 7.35 5.83 3.86
N ILE A 19 7.28 4.94 2.89
CA ILE A 19 6.49 3.71 2.96
C ILE A 19 7.46 2.55 3.18
N ALA A 20 7.24 1.77 4.24
CA ALA A 20 8.06 0.62 4.57
C ALA A 20 7.20 -0.54 5.10
N HIS A 21 7.76 -1.75 5.10
CA HIS A 21 7.12 -2.93 5.68
C HIS A 21 7.83 -3.31 6.96
N ASN A 22 7.17 -3.12 8.11
CA ASN A 22 7.80 -3.12 9.43
C ASN A 22 8.75 -1.92 9.61
N ALA A 23 8.23 -0.71 9.38
CA ALA A 23 9.00 0.53 9.29
C ALA A 23 9.95 0.81 10.49
N THR A 24 9.65 0.28 11.68
CA THR A 24 10.53 0.39 12.85
C THR A 24 11.95 -0.14 12.58
N PHE A 25 12.09 -1.15 11.73
CA PHE A 25 13.39 -1.71 11.35
C PHE A 25 14.22 -0.67 10.59
N ASP A 26 13.72 -0.18 9.44
CA ASP A 26 14.41 0.79 8.59
C ASP A 26 14.69 2.11 9.31
N LEU A 27 13.71 2.61 10.07
CA LEU A 27 13.86 3.84 10.85
C LEU A 27 14.90 3.72 11.95
N GLY A 28 15.10 2.53 12.52
CA GLY A 28 16.16 2.29 13.49
C GLY A 28 17.54 2.58 12.90
N PHE A 29 17.80 2.09 11.69
CA PHE A 29 19.08 2.34 10.99
C PHE A 29 19.20 3.81 10.57
N LEU A 30 18.17 4.39 9.96
CA LEU A 30 18.21 5.78 9.49
C LEU A 30 18.39 6.78 10.64
N ASN A 31 17.64 6.62 11.74
CA ASN A 31 17.76 7.52 12.89
C ASN A 31 19.10 7.37 13.61
N LEU A 32 19.71 6.18 13.58
CA LEU A 32 21.07 5.99 14.10
C LEU A 32 22.10 6.76 13.27
N GLU A 33 22.03 6.67 11.94
CA GLU A 33 22.94 7.41 11.05
C GLU A 33 22.67 8.93 11.11
N TYR A 34 21.42 9.36 11.20
CA TYR A 34 21.06 10.76 11.43
C TYR A 34 21.64 11.29 12.75
N SER A 35 21.53 10.51 13.83
CA SER A 35 22.09 10.89 15.13
C SER A 35 23.61 11.01 15.10
N ARG A 36 24.32 10.26 14.25
CA ARG A 36 25.79 10.38 14.10
C ARG A 36 26.22 11.65 13.36
N LEU A 37 25.29 12.29 12.67
CA LEU A 37 25.50 13.47 11.83
C LEU A 37 24.74 14.69 12.35
N ASP A 38 24.27 14.64 13.60
CA ASP A 38 23.49 15.70 14.27
C ASP A 38 22.20 16.11 13.51
N HIS A 39 21.63 15.19 12.72
CA HIS A 39 20.32 15.37 12.09
C HIS A 39 19.18 14.95 13.04
N PRO A 40 18.03 15.65 13.01
CA PRO A 40 16.86 15.25 13.79
C PRO A 40 16.31 13.92 13.29
N ALA A 41 15.75 13.12 14.20
CA ALA A 41 15.08 11.88 13.83
C ALA A 41 13.94 12.12 12.82
N ILE A 42 13.68 11.13 11.97
CA ILE A 42 12.61 11.18 10.99
C ILE A 42 11.27 11.32 11.69
N ASP A 43 10.48 12.32 11.28
CA ASP A 43 9.13 12.55 11.81
C ASP A 43 8.23 11.31 11.58
N PRO A 44 7.71 10.69 12.67
CA PRO A 44 6.78 9.57 12.57
C PRO A 44 5.53 9.87 11.73
N GLY A 45 5.09 11.13 11.67
CA GLY A 45 3.96 11.57 10.85
C GLY A 45 4.18 11.39 9.34
N ARG A 46 5.44 11.23 8.90
CA ARG A 46 5.80 10.98 7.50
C ARG A 46 5.81 9.50 7.12
N ILE A 47 5.65 8.60 8.09
CA ILE A 47 5.84 7.16 7.91
C ILE A 47 4.52 6.45 7.66
N ILE A 48 4.53 5.55 6.69
CA ILE A 48 3.44 4.60 6.44
C ILE A 48 3.99 3.19 6.63
N ASP A 49 3.61 2.55 7.74
CA ASP A 49 3.92 1.14 7.97
C ASP A 49 2.87 0.23 7.34
N THR A 50 3.25 -0.41 6.25
CA THR A 50 2.41 -1.35 5.51
C THR A 50 2.13 -2.63 6.29
N LEU A 51 2.97 -3.02 7.26
CA LEU A 51 2.68 -4.18 8.10
C LEU A 51 1.49 -3.89 9.02
N ALA A 52 1.43 -2.68 9.60
CA ALA A 52 0.29 -2.24 10.38
C ALA A 52 -0.99 -2.16 9.52
N LEU A 53 -0.89 -1.67 8.28
CA LEU A 53 -1.99 -1.69 7.31
C LEU A 53 -2.46 -3.12 7.00
N ALA A 54 -1.52 -4.02 6.71
CA ALA A 54 -1.78 -5.41 6.40
C ALA A 54 -2.46 -6.15 7.56
N ARG A 55 -2.00 -5.94 8.81
CA ARG A 55 -2.63 -6.52 10.00
C ARG A 55 -4.06 -6.04 10.22
N ARG A 56 -4.37 -4.77 9.90
CA ARG A 56 -5.76 -4.27 9.97
C ARG A 56 -6.65 -4.91 8.90
N LYS A 57 -6.13 -5.07 7.68
CA LYS A 57 -6.89 -5.64 6.55
C LYS A 57 -7.05 -7.17 6.63
N HIS A 58 -6.02 -7.86 7.10
CA HIS A 58 -5.91 -9.32 7.18
C HIS A 58 -5.48 -9.77 8.59
N PRO A 59 -6.34 -9.64 9.62
CA PRO A 59 -5.96 -9.85 11.02
C PRO A 59 -5.53 -11.29 11.34
N MET A 60 -6.12 -12.28 10.64
CA MET A 60 -5.89 -13.71 10.91
C MET A 60 -4.88 -14.35 9.93
N GLY A 61 -4.29 -13.57 9.03
CA GLY A 61 -3.41 -14.07 7.97
C GLY A 61 -1.93 -13.78 8.21
N PRO A 62 -1.03 -14.53 7.55
CA PRO A 62 0.35 -14.10 7.44
C PRO A 62 0.41 -12.77 6.67
N ASN A 63 1.14 -11.81 7.23
CA ASN A 63 1.27 -10.44 6.71
C ASN A 63 2.70 -10.10 6.31
N SER A 64 3.55 -11.11 6.07
CA SER A 64 4.86 -10.86 5.46
C SER A 64 4.69 -10.41 4.00
N LEU A 65 5.69 -9.68 3.48
CA LEU A 65 5.68 -9.23 2.08
C LEU A 65 5.41 -10.40 1.12
N ASP A 66 6.11 -11.54 1.28
CA ASP A 66 5.90 -12.73 0.44
C ASP A 66 4.47 -13.29 0.53
N ALA A 67 3.87 -13.27 1.72
CA ALA A 67 2.49 -13.72 1.91
C ALA A 67 1.48 -12.78 1.25
N LEU A 68 1.76 -11.46 1.30
CA LEU A 68 0.94 -10.45 0.65
C LEU A 68 1.07 -10.52 -0.87
N CYS A 69 2.27 -10.73 -1.42
CA CYS A 69 2.46 -10.93 -2.86
C CYS A 69 1.65 -12.13 -3.36
N ARG A 70 1.73 -13.27 -2.66
CA ARG A 70 0.92 -14.47 -2.99
C ARG A 70 -0.58 -14.19 -2.90
N ARG A 71 -1.02 -13.47 -1.87
CA ARG A 71 -2.43 -13.14 -1.65
C ARG A 71 -3.01 -12.28 -2.77
N TYR A 72 -2.23 -11.33 -3.28
CA TYR A 72 -2.67 -10.40 -4.31
C TYR A 72 -2.28 -10.81 -5.73
N GLY A 73 -1.67 -11.99 -5.91
CA GLY A 73 -1.25 -12.46 -7.23
C GLY A 73 -0.10 -11.67 -7.84
N ILE A 74 0.74 -11.04 -7.01
CA ILE A 74 1.92 -10.29 -7.43
C ILE A 74 3.08 -11.28 -7.64
N ASP A 75 3.68 -11.25 -8.84
CA ASP A 75 4.80 -12.12 -9.20
C ASP A 75 6.09 -11.70 -8.48
N ASN A 76 6.55 -12.55 -7.57
CA ASN A 76 7.83 -12.37 -6.86
C ASN A 76 8.89 -13.40 -7.29
N THR A 77 8.70 -14.12 -8.40
CA THR A 77 9.62 -15.18 -8.86
C THR A 77 11.00 -14.67 -9.28
N ARG A 78 11.10 -13.40 -9.66
CA ARG A 78 12.37 -12.73 -10.02
C ARG A 78 13.22 -12.34 -8.81
N ARG A 79 12.78 -12.66 -7.58
CA ARG A 79 13.49 -12.40 -6.34
C ARG A 79 14.68 -13.37 -6.18
N THR A 80 15.67 -13.27 -7.06
CA THR A 80 16.81 -14.19 -7.11
C THR A 80 18.05 -13.69 -6.39
N LYS A 81 18.16 -12.40 -6.03
CA LYS A 81 19.21 -11.83 -5.12
C LYS A 81 19.21 -10.30 -4.94
N HIS A 82 18.32 -9.55 -5.60
CA HIS A 82 18.28 -8.08 -5.45
C HIS A 82 17.35 -7.69 -4.30
N GLY A 83 17.92 -7.59 -3.10
CA GLY A 83 17.17 -7.68 -1.84
C GLY A 83 16.31 -6.47 -1.43
N ALA A 84 16.64 -5.23 -1.84
CA ALA A 84 15.94 -4.04 -1.33
C ALA A 84 15.16 -3.26 -2.40
N LEU A 85 15.73 -3.11 -3.61
CA LEU A 85 15.05 -2.43 -4.71
C LEU A 85 13.81 -3.20 -5.17
N LEU A 86 13.96 -4.50 -5.43
CA LEU A 86 12.83 -5.35 -5.81
C LEU A 86 11.81 -5.45 -4.68
N ASP A 87 12.25 -5.53 -3.43
CA ASP A 87 11.34 -5.53 -2.27
C ASP A 87 10.57 -4.20 -2.18
N SER A 88 11.17 -3.07 -2.57
CA SER A 88 10.50 -1.77 -2.66
C SER A 88 9.47 -1.71 -3.80
N GLU A 89 9.78 -2.30 -4.95
CA GLU A 89 8.85 -2.43 -6.08
C GLU A 89 7.65 -3.30 -5.71
N LEU A 90 7.90 -4.48 -5.14
CA LEU A 90 6.85 -5.39 -4.65
C LEU A 90 6.00 -4.73 -3.56
N LEU A 91 6.64 -3.99 -2.65
CA LEU A 91 5.96 -3.26 -1.60
C LEU A 91 5.03 -2.18 -2.17
N ALA A 92 5.42 -1.49 -3.23
CA ALA A 92 4.58 -0.50 -3.90
C ALA A 92 3.30 -1.16 -4.46
N GLU A 93 3.41 -2.31 -5.12
CA GLU A 93 2.26 -3.07 -5.61
C GLU A 93 1.35 -3.53 -4.46
N VAL A 94 1.94 -4.11 -3.41
CA VAL A 94 1.21 -4.53 -2.20
C VAL A 94 0.51 -3.35 -1.53
N TYR A 95 1.15 -2.19 -1.47
CA TYR A 95 0.58 -0.99 -0.86
C TYR A 95 -0.67 -0.51 -1.62
N ILE A 96 -0.63 -0.50 -2.95
CA ILE A 96 -1.79 -0.18 -3.79
C ILE A 96 -2.96 -1.13 -3.48
N GLU A 97 -2.68 -2.43 -3.39
CA GLU A 97 -3.69 -3.42 -3.02
C GLU A 97 -4.23 -3.24 -1.60
N LEU A 98 -3.39 -2.80 -0.65
CA LEU A 98 -3.82 -2.52 0.72
C LEU A 98 -4.80 -1.34 0.81
N ILE A 99 -4.55 -0.25 0.08
CA ILE A 99 -5.36 0.99 0.18
C ILE A 99 -6.67 0.98 -0.63
N GLY A 100 -6.97 -0.11 -1.34
CA GLY A 100 -8.22 -0.23 -2.10
C GLY A 100 -8.09 -0.93 -3.46
N GLY A 101 -6.87 -1.34 -3.82
CA GLY A 101 -6.61 -1.98 -5.11
C GLY A 101 -6.71 -1.00 -6.28
N LYS A 102 -6.35 -1.49 -7.46
CA LYS A 102 -6.64 -0.79 -8.71
C LYS A 102 -8.16 -0.78 -8.85
N GLN A 103 -8.83 0.36 -8.67
CA GLN A 103 -10.26 0.42 -8.94
C GLN A 103 -10.48 0.04 -10.40
N ALA A 104 -11.06 -1.14 -10.64
CA ALA A 104 -11.71 -1.43 -11.91
C ALA A 104 -12.78 -0.35 -12.07
N ALA A 105 -12.80 0.28 -13.25
CA ALA A 105 -13.66 1.40 -13.58
C ALA A 105 -15.05 1.30 -12.91
N LEU A 106 -15.49 2.41 -12.31
CA LEU A 106 -16.82 2.54 -11.73
C LEU A 106 -17.87 2.23 -12.83
N VAL A 107 -18.43 1.03 -12.85
CA VAL A 107 -19.56 0.71 -13.74
C VAL A 107 -20.81 1.27 -13.08
N LEU A 108 -21.17 2.49 -13.44
CA LEU A 108 -22.45 3.08 -13.06
C LEU A 108 -23.51 2.57 -14.05
N GLU A 109 -24.21 1.50 -13.68
CA GLU A 109 -25.33 1.03 -14.48
C GLU A 109 -26.51 2.00 -14.25
N ALA A 110 -26.80 2.82 -15.27
CA ALA A 110 -27.95 3.69 -15.24
C ALA A 110 -29.22 2.85 -15.36
N VAL A 111 -29.92 2.64 -14.25
CA VAL A 111 -31.26 2.04 -14.27
C VAL A 111 -32.20 3.01 -14.95
N SER A 112 -32.55 2.73 -16.21
CA SER A 112 -33.61 3.45 -16.91
C SER A 112 -34.96 2.94 -16.42
N VAL A 113 -35.65 3.75 -15.62
CA VAL A 113 -37.05 3.51 -15.27
C VAL A 113 -37.90 3.89 -16.49
N GLN A 114 -38.35 2.89 -17.25
CA GLN A 114 -39.42 3.09 -18.24
C GLN A 114 -40.75 3.18 -17.52
N MET A 115 -41.26 4.40 -17.35
CA MET A 115 -42.65 4.62 -16.96
C MET A 115 -43.55 4.33 -18.17
N ASN A 116 -44.19 3.17 -18.20
CA ASN A 116 -45.34 2.96 -19.06
C ASN A 116 -46.57 3.57 -18.39
N GLY A 117 -47.21 4.50 -19.11
CA GLY A 117 -48.43 5.17 -18.68
C GLY A 117 -49.62 4.22 -18.66
N ALA A 118 -49.76 3.46 -17.58
CA ALA A 118 -51.01 2.96 -17.03
C ALA A 118 -50.67 2.36 -15.67
N GLY A 119 -51.28 2.86 -14.60
CA GLY A 119 -50.95 2.47 -13.23
C GLY A 119 -51.24 1.00 -12.98
N GLU A 120 -50.18 0.18 -12.97
CA GLU A 120 -50.18 -1.12 -12.33
C GLU A 120 -48.78 -1.36 -11.75
N VAL A 121 -48.72 -1.63 -10.44
CA VAL A 121 -47.49 -1.94 -9.72
C VAL A 121 -47.11 -3.39 -10.03
N ALA A 122 -46.05 -3.59 -10.81
CA ALA A 122 -45.46 -4.91 -10.98
C ALA A 122 -44.51 -5.20 -9.82
N ASP A 123 -44.71 -6.35 -9.16
CA ASP A 123 -43.81 -6.86 -8.13
C ASP A 123 -42.40 -7.05 -8.69
N ILE A 124 -41.42 -6.41 -8.03
CA ILE A 124 -40.01 -6.54 -8.36
C ILE A 124 -39.48 -7.77 -7.63
N ASP A 125 -39.29 -8.87 -8.35
CA ASP A 125 -38.66 -10.07 -7.82
C ASP A 125 -37.13 -9.89 -7.84
N ILE A 126 -36.54 -9.70 -6.67
CA ILE A 126 -35.09 -9.56 -6.50
C ILE A 126 -34.52 -10.93 -6.14
N SER A 127 -34.04 -11.67 -7.15
CA SER A 127 -33.17 -12.82 -6.90
C SER A 127 -31.72 -12.37 -6.80
N VAL A 128 -31.18 -12.43 -5.58
CA VAL A 128 -29.75 -12.26 -5.30
C VAL A 128 -29.09 -13.62 -5.54
N GLY A 129 -28.28 -13.72 -6.61
CA GLY A 129 -27.41 -14.87 -6.87
C GLY A 129 -26.07 -14.73 -6.17
#